data_AF-A0A1I8FU32-F1
#
_entry.id   AF-A0A1I8FU32-F1
#
_cell.length_a   1.000
_cell.length_b   1.000
_cell.length_c   1.000
_cell.angle_alpha   90.00
_cell.angle_beta   90.00
_cell.angle_gamma   90.00
#
_symmetry.space_group_name_H-M   'P 1'
#
loop_
_entity.id
_entity.type
_entity.pdbx_description
1 polymer ?
#
loop_
_entity_poly.entity_id
_entity_poly.type
_entity_poly.pdbx_seq_one_letter_code
_entity_poly.pdbx_strand_id
1 'polypeptide(L)'
;MSWASYFPEQLTEKPVGLVALTGLDVERNPSHKAILDTFSQHRKPDRLPLRFVRNAVDHEYPKCKTKRTSYEWYIPKGILKCGWLRKHLVLSWFLRLRLGRSAIPREANRMRLRVRVVRECLAGRLTSVAVVLLQRKPALPPRRRSKRKRARAQPVLGLRPESESPTEHLYGYIIRLESAFFDLSQNYYHQEARRVKSHRDNLNKISHQLLFVRHQFKVAFYNELKQDQAAALKHYKECYTHILDLRLHEKHILETKVIAGFVNYKICKLLFQKNAMDAIKQFKAFTDYFKDRKRTVWRAVQRGRETGPERCADAASGIYFQEAARHAIMRKTHSQKLCRFVDLSDRPNPLADLNNLDFYGQRPWRQGNQSFDPPDYGKERDGIQALQNEELKVDL
;
A
#
# COMPACT_ATOMS: atom_id res chain seq x y z
N MET A 1 -5.42 -3.99 -24.03
CA MET A 1 -5.83 -4.14 -22.60
C MET A 1 -6.18 -2.76 -22.05
N SER A 2 -7.42 -2.61 -21.60
CA SER A 2 -7.99 -1.35 -21.12
C SER A 2 -7.19 -0.69 -19.98
N TRP A 3 -6.33 0.31 -20.14
CA TRP A 3 -5.56 0.93 -19.02
C TRP A 3 -6.30 1.21 -17.69
N ALA A 4 -7.59 1.56 -17.71
CA ALA A 4 -8.43 1.70 -16.51
C ALA A 4 -8.83 0.34 -15.86
N SER A 5 -8.34 -0.79 -16.36
CA SER A 5 -8.43 -2.14 -15.80
C SER A 5 -7.10 -2.61 -15.17
N TYR A 6 -6.10 -1.73 -15.03
CA TYR A 6 -4.95 -2.05 -14.20
C TYR A 6 -5.33 -1.87 -12.73
N PHE A 7 -5.65 -2.99 -12.07
CA PHE A 7 -5.77 -3.00 -10.62
C PHE A 7 -4.36 -2.99 -10.02
N PRO A 8 -4.00 -2.00 -9.18
CA PRO A 8 -2.68 -1.96 -8.58
C PRO A 8 -2.43 -3.25 -7.78
N GLU A 9 -1.33 -3.95 -8.05
CA GLU A 9 -0.95 -5.18 -7.33
C GLU A 9 -0.94 -4.98 -5.82
N GLN A 10 -0.58 -3.77 -5.38
CA GLN A 10 -0.56 -3.34 -3.99
C GLN A 10 -1.93 -3.42 -3.30
N LEU A 11 -3.02 -3.40 -4.06
CA LEU A 11 -4.38 -3.55 -3.56
C LEU A 11 -4.87 -5.00 -3.62
N THR A 12 -4.38 -5.81 -4.55
CA THR A 12 -4.74 -7.23 -4.69
C THR A 12 -4.08 -8.06 -3.61
N GLU A 13 -2.81 -7.78 -3.29
CA GLU A 13 -2.09 -8.48 -2.22
C GLU A 13 -2.69 -8.15 -0.84
N LYS A 14 -2.48 -9.03 0.14
CA LYS A 14 -2.76 -8.71 1.54
C LYS A 14 -1.64 -7.77 2.02
N PRO A 15 -1.95 -6.51 2.39
CA PRO A 15 -0.93 -5.58 2.80
C PRO A 15 -0.35 -6.03 4.15
N VAL A 16 0.96 -6.12 4.19
CA VAL A 16 1.75 -6.57 5.35
C VAL A 16 2.80 -5.53 5.69
N GLY A 17 3.21 -5.47 6.96
CA GLY A 17 4.23 -4.53 7.38
C GLY A 17 5.56 -4.85 6.71
N LEU A 18 6.16 -3.89 6.01
CA LEU A 18 7.47 -4.11 5.40
C LEU A 18 8.58 -3.76 6.37
N VAL A 19 9.66 -4.54 6.37
CA VAL A 19 10.89 -4.26 7.11
C VAL A 19 12.04 -4.34 6.12
N ALA A 20 12.57 -3.19 5.69
CA ALA A 20 13.81 -3.20 4.92
C ALA A 20 14.96 -3.50 5.88
N LEU A 21 15.89 -4.37 5.51
CA LEU A 21 17.11 -4.71 6.22
C LEU A 21 18.29 -4.19 5.38
N THR A 22 19.19 -3.44 6.01
CA THR A 22 20.35 -2.84 5.33
C THR A 22 21.63 -3.11 6.09
N GLY A 23 22.68 -3.50 5.36
CA GLY A 23 24.01 -3.75 5.91
C GLY A 23 24.32 -5.21 6.25
N LEU A 24 23.46 -6.15 5.82
CA LEU A 24 23.78 -7.58 5.75
C LEU A 24 24.69 -7.84 4.54
N ASP A 25 25.87 -8.37 4.81
CA ASP A 25 26.82 -8.83 3.79
C ASP A 25 26.58 -10.32 3.52
N VAL A 26 25.80 -10.60 2.47
CA VAL A 26 25.36 -11.96 2.08
C VAL A 26 26.43 -12.70 1.28
N GLU A 27 27.32 -11.97 0.62
CA GLU A 27 28.37 -12.54 -0.23
C GLU A 27 29.56 -13.04 0.58
N ARG A 28 29.97 -12.29 1.61
CA ARG A 28 31.17 -12.62 2.39
C ARG A 28 30.89 -13.35 3.71
N ASN A 29 29.65 -13.36 4.19
CA ASN A 29 29.32 -13.95 5.48
C ASN A 29 28.14 -14.94 5.42
N PRO A 30 28.38 -16.26 5.55
CA PRO A 30 27.33 -17.26 5.49
C PRO A 30 26.30 -17.12 6.62
N SER A 31 26.68 -16.57 7.79
CA SER A 31 25.74 -16.32 8.87
C SER A 31 24.72 -15.24 8.53
N HIS A 32 25.09 -14.23 7.75
CA HIS A 32 24.15 -13.19 7.31
C HIS A 32 23.18 -13.73 6.25
N LYS A 33 23.67 -14.61 5.38
CA LYS A 33 22.85 -15.34 4.42
C LYS A 33 21.81 -16.20 5.15
N ALA A 34 22.23 -17.02 6.12
CA ALA A 34 21.33 -17.85 6.91
C ALA A 34 20.25 -17.04 7.67
N ILE A 35 20.61 -15.88 8.24
CA ILE A 35 19.65 -15.00 8.90
C ILE A 35 18.63 -14.44 7.91
N LEU A 36 19.08 -13.97 6.74
CA LEU A 36 18.20 -13.46 5.69
C LEU A 36 17.26 -14.55 5.17
N ASP A 37 17.79 -15.75 4.92
CA ASP A 37 17.01 -16.90 4.45
C ASP A 37 15.95 -17.32 5.51
N THR A 38 16.29 -17.24 6.79
CA THR A 38 15.34 -17.49 7.89
C THR A 38 14.24 -16.42 7.94
N PHE A 39 14.52 -15.17 7.60
CA PHE A 39 13.51 -14.11 7.50
C PHE A 39 12.65 -14.21 6.23
N SER A 40 13.20 -14.72 5.13
CA SER A 40 12.56 -14.64 3.80
C SER A 40 11.96 -15.95 3.27
N GLN A 41 12.60 -17.10 3.51
CA GLN A 41 12.28 -18.37 2.81
C GLN A 41 11.58 -19.41 3.71
N HIS A 42 11.87 -19.44 5.02
CA HIS A 42 11.28 -20.40 5.97
C HIS A 42 10.14 -19.80 6.80
N ARG A 43 9.11 -19.29 6.13
CA ARG A 43 7.94 -18.72 6.82
C ARG A 43 6.79 -19.70 6.90
N LYS A 44 6.70 -20.37 8.05
CA LYS A 44 5.48 -21.10 8.45
C LYS A 44 4.30 -20.12 8.54
N PRO A 45 3.05 -20.56 8.27
CA PRO A 45 1.86 -19.71 8.28
C PRO A 45 1.53 -19.09 9.65
N ASP A 46 2.12 -19.61 10.73
CA ASP A 46 1.98 -19.11 12.10
C ASP A 46 2.86 -17.88 12.42
N ARG A 47 3.77 -17.49 11.51
CA ARG A 47 4.67 -16.35 11.74
C ARG A 47 3.98 -15.01 11.46
N LEU A 48 4.46 -13.98 12.13
CA LEU A 48 3.92 -12.62 12.03
C LEU A 48 3.94 -12.12 10.56
N PRO A 49 2.87 -11.45 10.10
CA PRO A 49 2.70 -11.01 8.72
C PRO A 49 3.52 -9.74 8.43
N LEU A 50 4.83 -9.90 8.38
CA LEU A 50 5.78 -8.90 7.92
C LEU A 50 6.27 -9.25 6.51
N ARG A 51 6.94 -8.35 5.79
CA ARG A 51 7.67 -8.66 4.56
C ARG A 51 9.06 -8.06 4.69
N PHE A 52 10.10 -8.87 4.50
CA PHE A 52 11.48 -8.39 4.59
C PHE A 52 12.01 -8.05 3.20
N VAL A 53 12.67 -6.91 3.07
CA VAL A 53 13.34 -6.48 1.84
C VAL A 53 14.78 -6.15 2.16
N ARG A 54 15.72 -6.57 1.33
CA ARG A 54 17.12 -6.19 1.48
C ARG A 54 17.40 -4.94 0.68
N ASN A 55 17.84 -3.89 1.35
CA ASN A 55 18.33 -2.67 0.69
C ASN A 55 19.85 -2.56 0.84
N ALA A 56 20.49 -1.98 -0.17
CA ALA A 56 21.91 -1.64 -0.09
C ALA A 56 22.15 -0.51 0.93
N VAL A 57 23.39 -0.35 1.38
CA VAL A 57 23.75 0.64 2.42
C VAL A 57 23.62 2.08 1.91
N ASP A 58 23.80 2.25 0.61
CA ASP A 58 23.71 3.46 -0.21
C ASP A 58 22.30 3.69 -0.80
N HIS A 59 21.30 2.89 -0.41
CA HIS A 59 19.95 3.06 -0.93
C HIS A 59 19.36 4.43 -0.56
N GLU A 60 19.03 5.22 -1.59
CA GLU A 60 18.39 6.52 -1.41
C GLU A 60 16.90 6.38 -1.08
N TYR A 61 16.55 6.79 0.14
CA TYR A 61 15.14 6.87 0.52
C TYR A 61 14.48 8.12 -0.09
N PRO A 62 13.24 8.00 -0.63
CA PRO A 62 12.54 9.17 -1.15
C PRO A 62 12.40 10.26 -0.08
N LYS A 63 12.84 11.48 -0.34
CA LYS A 63 12.77 12.57 0.64
C LYS A 63 11.33 12.81 1.10
N CYS A 64 11.14 13.06 2.40
CA CYS A 64 9.82 13.43 2.92
C CYS A 64 9.46 14.81 2.37
N LYS A 65 8.40 14.90 1.54
CA LYS A 65 7.85 16.19 1.12
C LYS A 65 7.27 16.91 2.33
N THR A 66 7.50 18.21 2.44
CA THR A 66 6.90 19.07 3.47
C THR A 66 5.39 18.85 3.52
N LYS A 67 4.87 18.45 4.68
CA LYS A 67 3.42 18.23 4.83
C LYS A 67 2.75 19.59 5.03
N ARG A 68 1.62 19.82 4.36
CA ARG A 68 0.85 21.07 4.49
C ARG A 68 0.23 21.17 5.87
N THR A 69 0.30 22.36 6.46
CA THR A 69 -0.25 22.70 7.78
C THR A 69 -1.69 23.20 7.70
N SER A 70 -2.09 23.84 6.60
CA SER A 70 -3.46 24.31 6.34
C SER A 70 -4.01 23.83 4.98
N TYR A 71 -5.33 23.68 4.93
CA TYR A 71 -6.11 23.33 3.74
C TYR A 71 -7.12 24.42 3.34
N GLU A 72 -7.13 25.57 4.01
CA GLU A 72 -8.16 26.61 3.85
C GLU A 72 -8.37 27.05 2.40
N TRP A 73 -7.28 27.15 1.62
CA TRP A 73 -7.29 27.53 0.20
C TRP A 73 -6.95 26.36 -0.74
N TYR A 74 -6.97 25.12 -0.25
CA TYR A 74 -6.50 23.97 -1.02
C TYR A 74 -7.63 23.28 -1.79
N ILE A 75 -7.56 23.37 -3.11
CA ILE A 75 -8.47 22.64 -4.00
C ILE A 75 -7.89 21.25 -4.32
N PRO A 76 -8.61 20.15 -4.02
CA PRO A 76 -8.10 18.81 -4.31
C PRO A 76 -8.11 18.48 -5.80
N LYS A 77 -6.91 18.23 -6.34
CA LYS A 77 -6.70 17.83 -7.75
C LYS A 77 -7.25 16.43 -8.15
N GLY A 78 -7.67 15.61 -7.19
CA GLY A 78 -8.10 14.22 -7.42
C GLY A 78 -8.36 13.47 -6.10
N ILE A 79 -8.60 12.16 -6.13
CA ILE A 79 -8.94 11.32 -4.98
C ILE A 79 -7.71 10.58 -4.46
N LEU A 80 -7.13 9.63 -5.21
CA LEU A 80 -6.00 8.81 -4.71
C LEU A 80 -4.80 8.87 -5.66
N LYS A 81 -3.64 9.24 -5.12
CA LYS A 81 -2.39 9.34 -5.90
C LYS A 81 -1.81 7.96 -6.21
N CYS A 82 -1.38 7.74 -7.44
CA CYS A 82 -0.83 6.46 -7.89
C CYS A 82 0.38 5.99 -7.07
N GLY A 83 1.32 6.91 -6.79
CA GLY A 83 2.53 6.61 -6.01
C GLY A 83 2.35 6.48 -4.49
N TRP A 84 1.16 6.75 -3.93
CA TRP A 84 0.98 6.78 -2.47
C TRP A 84 1.10 5.39 -1.84
N LEU A 85 0.47 4.37 -2.43
CA LEU A 85 0.48 3.01 -1.91
C LEU A 85 1.91 2.44 -1.85
N ARG A 86 2.67 2.55 -2.96
CA ARG A 86 4.07 2.10 -3.03
C ARG A 86 4.95 2.76 -1.98
N LYS A 87 4.75 4.06 -1.71
CA LYS A 87 5.53 4.80 -0.72
C LYS A 87 5.33 4.29 0.72
N HIS A 88 4.11 3.90 1.07
CA HIS A 88 3.75 3.53 2.45
C HIS A 88 3.79 2.02 2.71
N LEU A 89 4.04 1.23 1.65
CA LEU A 89 4.41 -0.17 1.73
C LEU A 89 5.90 -0.39 2.01
N VAL A 90 6.75 0.65 2.05
CA VAL A 90 8.18 0.51 2.36
C VAL A 90 8.52 1.16 3.69
N LEU A 91 8.65 0.36 4.76
CA LEU A 91 9.35 0.79 5.99
C LEU A 91 10.77 0.25 5.94
N SER A 92 11.74 1.08 6.35
CA SER A 92 13.14 0.73 6.26
C SER A 92 13.81 0.76 7.63
N TRP A 93 14.46 -0.34 7.98
CA TRP A 93 15.04 -0.60 9.30
C TRP A 93 16.50 -1.07 9.16
N PHE A 94 17.45 -0.29 9.67
CA PHE A 94 18.86 -0.57 9.40
C PHE A 94 19.48 -1.60 10.36
N LEU A 95 19.79 -2.80 9.85
CA LEU A 95 20.50 -3.85 10.61
C LEU A 95 21.85 -4.25 9.97
N ARG A 96 22.96 -3.77 10.55
CA ARG A 96 24.30 -4.34 10.29
C ARG A 96 24.92 -4.97 11.52
N LEU A 97 25.46 -6.15 11.29
CA LEU A 97 25.94 -7.11 12.27
C LEU A 97 27.44 -7.38 12.08
N ARG A 98 28.27 -7.01 13.06
CA ARG A 98 29.52 -7.68 13.47
C ARG A 98 30.19 -6.86 14.59
N LEU A 99 30.54 -7.50 15.71
CA LEU A 99 31.59 -7.01 16.60
C LEU A 99 32.60 -8.14 16.85
N GLY A 100 33.77 -8.03 16.22
CA GLY A 100 34.98 -8.70 16.68
C GLY A 100 35.61 -7.86 17.79
N ARG A 101 36.08 -8.48 18.87
CA ARG A 101 36.47 -7.80 20.13
C ARG A 101 37.64 -6.81 20.03
N SER A 102 38.30 -6.60 18.89
CA SER A 102 39.49 -5.74 18.78
C SER A 102 39.31 -4.39 18.07
N ALA A 103 38.14 -4.08 17.46
CA ALA A 103 37.96 -2.87 16.62
C ALA A 103 36.81 -1.92 17.09
N ILE A 104 36.41 -2.05 18.35
CA ILE A 104 35.15 -1.50 18.93
C ILE A 104 34.95 0.01 18.70
N PRO A 105 35.94 0.91 18.88
CA PRO A 105 35.69 2.35 18.78
C PRO A 105 35.55 2.84 17.32
N ARG A 106 36.42 2.37 16.41
CA ARG A 106 36.43 2.78 14.99
C ARG A 106 35.21 2.22 14.25
N GLU A 107 34.82 0.98 14.54
CA GLU A 107 33.59 0.39 14.01
C GLU A 107 32.33 1.05 14.57
N ALA A 108 32.32 1.40 15.86
CA ALA A 108 31.21 2.15 16.47
C ALA A 108 31.03 3.54 15.86
N ASN A 109 32.12 4.26 15.55
CA ASN A 109 32.03 5.58 14.93
C ASN A 109 31.51 5.50 13.48
N ARG A 110 31.96 4.50 12.71
CA ARG A 110 31.41 4.21 11.37
C ARG A 110 29.92 3.86 11.43
N MET A 111 29.50 3.10 12.44
CA MET A 111 28.09 2.77 12.65
C MET A 111 27.26 4.02 13.00
N ARG A 112 27.76 4.86 13.89
CA ARG A 112 27.10 6.12 14.26
C ARG A 112 26.90 7.03 13.04
N LEU A 113 27.92 7.15 12.19
CA LEU A 113 27.83 7.94 10.96
C LEU A 113 26.77 7.37 10.00
N ARG A 114 26.75 6.06 9.80
CA ARG A 114 25.75 5.40 8.93
C ARG A 114 24.33 5.54 9.46
N VAL A 115 24.12 5.33 10.76
CA VAL A 115 22.81 5.53 11.39
C VAL A 115 22.37 6.98 11.27
N ARG A 116 23.30 7.94 11.38
CA ARG A 116 23.01 9.35 11.17
C ARG A 116 22.54 9.63 9.73
N VAL A 117 23.25 9.13 8.73
CA VAL A 117 22.84 9.28 7.31
C VAL A 117 21.45 8.69 7.07
N VAL A 118 21.18 7.48 7.56
CA VAL A 118 19.86 6.84 7.42
C VAL A 118 18.77 7.67 8.14
N ARG A 119 19.06 8.19 9.34
CA ARG A 119 18.12 9.06 10.07
C ARG A 119 17.86 10.37 9.34
N GLU A 120 18.87 10.96 8.71
CA GLU A 120 18.74 12.18 7.90
C GLU A 120 17.91 11.91 6.63
N CYS A 121 18.14 10.80 5.93
CA CYS A 121 17.33 10.39 4.78
C CYS A 121 15.86 10.10 5.16
N LEU A 122 15.61 9.57 6.36
CA LEU A 122 14.28 9.28 6.89
C LEU A 122 13.66 10.46 7.67
N ALA A 123 14.33 11.62 7.73
CA ALA A 123 13.85 12.77 8.47
C ALA A 123 12.45 13.20 7.98
N GLY A 124 11.58 13.54 8.94
CA GLY A 124 10.19 13.91 8.68
C GLY A 124 9.22 12.73 8.48
N ARG A 125 9.71 11.49 8.55
CA ARG A 125 8.87 10.27 8.65
C ARG A 125 8.83 9.79 10.10
N LEU A 126 7.76 9.11 10.49
CA LEU A 126 7.64 8.47 11.81
C LEU A 126 8.40 7.13 11.88
N THR A 127 9.22 6.83 10.88
CA THR A 127 9.96 5.57 10.76
C THR A 127 11.01 5.50 11.87
N SER A 128 10.92 4.46 12.68
CA SER A 128 11.90 4.18 13.72
C SER A 128 13.09 3.42 13.13
N VAL A 129 14.29 3.67 13.64
CA VAL A 129 15.54 3.00 13.21
C VAL A 129 16.04 2.15 14.38
N ALA A 130 15.95 0.83 14.25
CA ALA A 130 16.48 -0.13 15.21
C ALA A 130 17.86 -0.61 14.77
N VAL A 131 18.81 -0.67 15.71
CA VAL A 131 20.14 -1.25 15.48
C VAL A 131 20.20 -2.55 16.27
N VAL A 132 20.41 -3.68 15.60
CA VAL A 132 20.64 -4.97 16.26
C VAL A 132 22.12 -5.32 16.13
N LEU A 133 22.68 -5.93 17.17
CA LEU A 133 24.09 -6.32 17.23
C LEU A 133 24.17 -7.85 17.41
N LEU A 134 24.94 -8.51 16.57
CA LEU A 134 25.21 -9.96 16.67
C LEU A 134 26.53 -10.11 17.39
N GLN A 135 26.49 -10.91 18.45
CA GLN A 135 27.65 -11.26 19.24
C GLN A 135 27.93 -12.75 19.04
N ARG A 136 29.19 -13.10 18.73
CA ARG A 136 29.63 -14.49 18.56
C ARG A 136 29.84 -15.23 19.89
N LYS A 137 29.86 -14.52 21.03
CA LYS A 137 29.96 -15.10 22.38
C LYS A 137 28.87 -14.52 23.26
N PRO A 138 28.27 -15.29 24.19
CA PRO A 138 27.28 -14.78 25.11
C PRO A 138 27.86 -13.59 25.89
N ALA A 139 27.04 -12.55 26.07
CA ALA A 139 27.42 -11.41 26.87
C ALA A 139 27.65 -11.88 28.31
N LEU A 140 28.85 -11.64 28.85
CA LEU A 140 29.10 -11.81 30.28
C LEU A 140 28.07 -10.98 31.07
N PRO A 141 27.56 -11.49 32.22
CA PRO A 141 26.56 -10.79 33.01
C PRO A 141 27.05 -9.38 33.37
N PRO A 142 26.15 -8.40 33.47
CA PRO A 142 26.52 -7.00 33.67
C PRO A 142 27.18 -6.84 35.04
N ARG A 143 28.52 -6.82 35.07
CA ARG A 143 29.27 -6.27 36.21
C ARG A 143 28.80 -4.84 36.42
N ARG A 144 28.27 -4.56 37.62
CA ARG A 144 27.73 -3.28 38.11
C ARG A 144 28.53 -2.09 37.56
N ARG A 145 28.13 -1.53 36.41
CA ARG A 145 28.61 -0.24 35.91
C ARG A 145 27.48 0.77 36.09
N SER A 146 27.67 1.61 37.11
CA SER A 146 27.03 2.89 37.43
C SER A 146 25.90 3.36 36.51
N LYS A 147 24.69 3.47 37.08
CA LYS A 147 23.38 3.82 36.50
C LYS A 147 23.26 5.20 35.80
N ARG A 148 24.34 5.96 35.57
CA ARG A 148 24.25 7.39 35.18
C ARG A 148 24.33 7.72 33.68
N LYS A 149 24.60 6.78 32.77
CA LYS A 149 24.73 7.07 31.31
C LYS A 149 23.78 6.31 30.38
N ARG A 150 22.73 5.67 30.91
CA ARG A 150 21.76 4.88 30.12
C ARG A 150 20.54 5.66 29.60
N ALA A 151 20.42 6.95 29.88
CA ALA A 151 19.19 7.71 29.63
C ALA A 151 18.99 8.22 28.18
N ARG A 152 19.92 8.00 27.23
CA ARG A 152 19.79 8.50 25.84
C ARG A 152 19.85 7.46 24.72
N ALA A 153 19.94 6.18 25.07
CA ALA A 153 19.79 5.09 24.10
C ALA A 153 18.99 3.98 24.77
N GLN A 154 17.70 3.88 24.48
CA GLN A 154 16.92 2.69 24.82
C GLN A 154 17.56 1.50 24.08
N PRO A 155 18.15 0.52 24.80
CA PRO A 155 18.58 -0.72 24.18
C PRO A 155 17.33 -1.60 24.08
N VAL A 156 16.80 -1.80 22.87
CA VAL A 156 15.57 -2.59 22.67
C VAL A 156 15.75 -4.08 23.00
N LEU A 157 16.97 -4.61 23.16
CA LEU A 157 17.16 -6.01 23.53
C LEU A 157 18.40 -6.17 24.41
N GLY A 158 18.19 -6.46 25.70
CA GLY A 158 19.20 -7.07 26.57
C GLY A 158 18.69 -8.46 26.95
N LEU A 159 19.18 -9.51 26.31
CA LEU A 159 18.73 -10.88 26.57
C LEU A 159 19.89 -11.72 27.14
N ARG A 160 19.58 -12.38 28.26
CA ARG A 160 20.43 -13.26 29.06
C ARG A 160 20.24 -14.70 28.57
N PRO A 161 21.31 -15.51 28.36
CA PRO A 161 21.16 -16.91 28.02
C PRO A 161 21.29 -17.77 29.28
N GLU A 162 20.25 -18.53 29.60
CA GLU A 162 20.39 -19.79 30.34
C GLU A 162 20.20 -20.91 29.31
N SER A 163 21.24 -21.75 29.21
CA SER A 163 21.34 -23.13 28.67
C SER A 163 20.45 -23.58 27.50
N GLU A 164 21.09 -24.05 26.39
CA GLU A 164 20.73 -25.19 25.48
C GLU A 164 20.96 -24.92 23.97
N SER A 165 21.89 -25.65 23.32
CA SER A 165 22.13 -25.84 21.86
C SER A 165 22.22 -24.61 20.88
N PRO A 166 23.34 -24.42 20.12
CA PRO A 166 23.64 -23.20 19.35
C PRO A 166 22.74 -22.92 18.11
N THR A 167 22.05 -23.94 17.58
CA THR A 167 21.22 -23.82 16.37
C THR A 167 19.79 -23.38 16.69
N GLU A 168 19.23 -23.83 17.80
CA GLU A 168 17.90 -23.43 18.28
C GLU A 168 17.90 -21.98 18.80
N HIS A 169 19.03 -21.55 19.38
CA HIS A 169 19.26 -20.17 19.83
C HIS A 169 19.02 -19.13 18.74
N LEU A 170 19.62 -19.30 17.55
CA LEU A 170 19.53 -18.29 16.49
C LEU A 170 18.09 -18.10 16.02
N TYR A 171 17.36 -19.20 15.85
CA TYR A 171 15.96 -19.17 15.46
C TYR A 171 15.08 -18.50 16.52
N GLY A 172 15.27 -18.82 17.81
CA GLY A 172 14.59 -18.15 18.91
C GLY A 172 14.87 -16.64 18.98
N TYR A 173 16.11 -16.21 18.74
CA TYR A 173 16.44 -14.78 18.66
C TYR A 173 15.78 -14.10 17.45
N ILE A 174 15.71 -14.78 16.30
CA ILE A 174 15.04 -14.26 15.11
C ILE A 174 13.55 -14.04 15.37
N ILE A 175 12.86 -14.98 16.01
CA ILE A 175 11.44 -14.82 16.37
C ILE A 175 11.24 -13.61 17.30
N ARG A 176 12.08 -13.46 18.33
CA ARG A 176 12.00 -12.29 19.24
C ARG A 176 12.23 -10.97 18.49
N LEU A 177 13.16 -10.96 17.54
CA LEU A 177 13.38 -9.80 16.67
C LEU A 177 12.19 -9.52 15.74
N GLU A 178 11.55 -10.56 15.20
CA GLU A 178 10.33 -10.38 14.40
C GLU A 178 9.21 -9.77 15.21
N SER A 179 8.99 -10.21 16.45
CA SER A 179 8.00 -9.61 17.33
C SER A 179 8.31 -8.14 17.59
N ALA A 180 9.57 -7.80 17.89
CA ALA A 180 9.97 -6.40 18.09
C ALA A 180 9.77 -5.56 16.81
N PHE A 181 10.12 -6.09 15.64
CA PHE A 181 9.89 -5.41 14.37
C PHE A 181 8.40 -5.25 14.05
N PHE A 182 7.59 -6.23 14.42
CA PHE A 182 6.16 -6.18 14.26
C PHE A 182 5.56 -5.06 15.12
N ASP A 183 5.83 -5.03 16.43
CA ASP A 183 5.30 -3.98 17.33
C ASP A 183 5.69 -2.58 16.88
N LEU A 184 6.92 -2.44 16.43
CA LEU A 184 7.43 -1.19 15.88
C LEU A 184 6.74 -0.78 14.58
N SER A 185 6.46 -1.73 13.68
CA SER A 185 5.68 -1.50 12.46
C SER A 185 4.22 -1.12 12.79
N GLN A 186 3.62 -1.78 13.77
CA GLN A 186 2.27 -1.49 14.26
C GLN A 186 2.15 -0.07 14.78
N ASN A 187 3.11 0.36 15.61
CA ASN A 187 3.15 1.71 16.15
C ASN A 187 3.31 2.75 15.03
N TYR A 188 4.18 2.50 14.04
CA TYR A 188 4.33 3.38 12.88
C TYR A 188 3.00 3.59 12.14
N TYR A 189 2.32 2.51 11.77
CA TYR A 189 1.05 2.60 11.04
C TYR A 189 -0.05 3.21 11.90
N HIS A 190 -0.04 2.96 13.21
CA HIS A 190 -0.98 3.58 14.15
C HIS A 190 -0.82 5.10 14.20
N GLN A 191 0.41 5.59 14.30
CA GLN A 191 0.67 7.03 14.33
C GLN A 191 0.39 7.70 12.98
N GLU A 192 0.74 7.07 11.85
CA GLU A 192 0.38 7.61 10.53
C GLU A 192 -1.14 7.63 10.32
N ALA A 193 -1.89 6.62 10.79
CA ALA A 193 -3.35 6.63 10.77
C ALA A 193 -3.92 7.78 11.63
N ARG A 194 -3.42 7.97 12.86
CA ARG A 194 -3.83 9.09 13.73
C ARG A 194 -3.55 10.45 13.07
N ARG A 195 -2.39 10.60 12.43
CA ARG A 195 -2.02 11.82 11.73
C ARG A 195 -2.96 12.12 10.57
N VAL A 196 -3.35 11.10 9.79
CA VAL A 196 -4.33 11.26 8.70
C VAL A 196 -5.71 11.62 9.25
N LYS A 197 -6.14 11.03 10.37
CA LYS A 197 -7.40 11.39 11.05
C LYS A 197 -7.39 12.85 11.50
N SER A 198 -6.36 13.27 12.23
CA SER A 198 -6.23 14.66 12.68
C SER A 198 -6.27 15.68 11.53
N HIS A 199 -5.60 15.39 10.39
CA HIS A 199 -5.72 16.27 9.23
C HIS A 199 -7.12 16.31 8.63
N ARG A 200 -7.87 15.20 8.68
CA ARG A 200 -9.24 15.12 8.18
C ARG A 200 -10.18 15.99 9.00
N ASP A 201 -9.97 16.06 10.31
CA ASP A 201 -10.82 16.83 11.22
C ASP A 201 -10.71 18.36 10.95
N ASN A 202 -9.61 18.80 10.33
CA ASN A 202 -9.40 20.19 9.89
C ASN A 202 -9.97 20.49 8.48
N LEU A 203 -10.71 19.55 7.86
CA LEU A 203 -11.24 19.73 6.51
C LEU A 203 -12.69 20.25 6.52
N ASN A 204 -12.98 21.19 5.63
CA ASN A 204 -14.35 21.60 5.34
C ASN A 204 -15.09 20.53 4.51
N LYS A 205 -16.26 20.09 4.99
CA LYS A 205 -17.10 19.04 4.39
C LYS A 205 -17.61 19.37 2.99
N ILE A 206 -17.78 20.65 2.66
CA ILE A 206 -18.34 21.09 1.38
C ILE A 206 -17.25 21.20 0.32
N SER A 207 -16.14 21.89 0.63
CA SER A 207 -15.06 22.12 -0.35
C SER A 207 -14.13 20.93 -0.53
N HIS A 208 -13.96 20.09 0.50
CA HIS A 208 -12.92 19.05 0.52
C HIS A 208 -13.46 17.62 0.44
N GLN A 209 -14.60 17.40 -0.20
CA GLN A 209 -15.23 16.06 -0.31
C GLN A 209 -14.27 14.98 -0.84
N LEU A 210 -13.48 15.28 -1.88
CA LEU A 210 -12.48 14.34 -2.42
C LEU A 210 -11.37 13.99 -1.40
N LEU A 211 -11.04 14.93 -0.52
CA LEU A 211 -10.10 14.67 0.56
C LEU A 211 -10.70 13.80 1.64
N PHE A 212 -11.99 13.90 1.96
CA PHE A 212 -12.64 12.98 2.90
C PHE A 212 -12.50 11.54 2.43
N VAL A 213 -12.84 11.25 1.17
CA VAL A 213 -12.65 9.93 0.55
C VAL A 213 -11.18 9.50 0.65
N ARG A 214 -10.25 10.37 0.26
CA ARG A 214 -8.81 10.08 0.31
C ARG A 214 -8.33 9.73 1.72
N HIS A 215 -8.64 10.56 2.71
CA HIS A 215 -8.15 10.37 4.08
C HIS A 215 -8.77 9.10 4.68
N GLN A 216 -10.06 8.88 4.42
CA GLN A 216 -10.76 7.71 4.90
C GLN A 216 -10.17 6.40 4.32
N PHE A 217 -9.89 6.37 3.02
CA PHE A 217 -9.20 5.27 2.37
C PHE A 217 -7.83 4.99 3.02
N LYS A 218 -7.03 6.04 3.24
CA LYS A 218 -5.69 5.90 3.84
C LYS A 218 -5.74 5.33 5.25
N VAL A 219 -6.70 5.79 6.06
CA VAL A 219 -6.91 5.27 7.42
C VAL A 219 -7.30 3.79 7.36
N ALA A 220 -8.19 3.40 6.44
CA ALA A 220 -8.57 2.00 6.27
C ALA A 220 -7.37 1.14 5.88
N PHE A 221 -6.57 1.58 4.90
CA PHE A 221 -5.38 0.87 4.44
C PHE A 221 -4.31 0.72 5.54
N TYR A 222 -4.09 1.74 6.37
CA TYR A 222 -3.18 1.62 7.51
C TYR A 222 -3.68 0.62 8.57
N ASN A 223 -4.99 0.51 8.79
CA ASN A 223 -5.52 -0.52 9.69
C ASN A 223 -5.40 -1.92 9.08
N GLU A 224 -5.50 -2.06 7.75
CA GLU A 224 -5.23 -3.32 7.05
C GLU A 224 -3.75 -3.73 7.23
N LEU A 225 -2.81 -2.78 7.10
CA LEU A 225 -1.38 -3.00 7.38
C LEU A 225 -1.12 -3.42 8.83
N LYS A 226 -1.87 -2.84 9.77
CA LYS A 226 -1.88 -3.24 11.19
C LYS A 226 -2.47 -4.62 11.44
N GLN A 227 -3.05 -5.28 10.44
CA GLN A 227 -3.82 -6.52 10.56
C GLN A 227 -5.11 -6.38 11.38
N ASP A 228 -5.60 -5.15 11.60
CA ASP A 228 -6.88 -4.88 12.23
C ASP A 228 -8.00 -4.87 11.18
N GLN A 229 -8.48 -6.07 10.84
CA GLN A 229 -9.46 -6.26 9.77
C GLN A 229 -10.83 -5.64 10.11
N ALA A 230 -11.20 -5.59 11.40
CA ALA A 230 -12.46 -5.00 11.84
C ALA A 230 -12.46 -3.47 11.66
N ALA A 231 -11.41 -2.78 12.13
CA ALA A 231 -11.29 -1.34 11.94
C ALA A 231 -11.08 -0.98 10.47
N ALA A 232 -10.31 -1.79 9.72
CA ALA A 232 -10.13 -1.59 8.27
C ALA A 232 -11.47 -1.65 7.52
N LEU A 233 -12.28 -2.70 7.77
CA LEU A 233 -13.59 -2.86 7.15
C LEU A 233 -14.53 -1.69 7.48
N LYS A 234 -14.58 -1.26 8.75
CA LYS A 234 -15.39 -0.11 9.18
C LYS A 234 -14.99 1.15 8.39
N HIS A 235 -13.70 1.44 8.33
CA HIS A 235 -13.22 2.63 7.65
C HIS A 235 -13.37 2.56 6.12
N TYR A 236 -13.26 1.37 5.51
CA TYR A 236 -13.58 1.20 4.09
C TYR A 236 -15.07 1.39 3.79
N LYS A 237 -15.98 0.90 4.65
CA LYS A 237 -17.42 1.17 4.52
C LYS A 237 -17.73 2.66 4.63
N GLU A 238 -17.16 3.36 5.61
CA GLU A 238 -17.26 4.82 5.74
C GLU A 238 -16.69 5.54 4.49
N CYS A 239 -15.58 5.04 3.93
CA CYS A 239 -15.01 5.56 2.69
C CYS A 239 -15.97 5.41 1.51
N TYR A 240 -16.68 4.28 1.45
CA TYR A 240 -17.68 4.01 0.42
C TYR A 240 -18.87 4.95 0.54
N THR A 241 -19.38 5.20 1.75
CA THR A 241 -20.44 6.20 1.99
C THR A 241 -20.01 7.57 1.49
N HIS A 242 -18.81 8.04 1.83
CA HIS A 242 -18.30 9.32 1.33
C HIS A 242 -18.18 9.38 -0.20
N ILE A 243 -17.95 8.25 -0.87
CA ILE A 243 -17.94 8.17 -2.34
C ILE A 243 -19.37 8.33 -2.90
N LEU A 244 -20.36 7.72 -2.25
CA LEU A 244 -21.77 7.85 -2.67
C LEU A 244 -22.31 9.27 -2.48
N ASP A 245 -21.80 9.98 -1.48
CA ASP A 245 -22.14 11.38 -1.20
C ASP A 245 -21.46 12.37 -2.17
N LEU A 246 -20.46 11.93 -2.95
CA LEU A 246 -19.82 12.79 -3.93
C LEU A 246 -20.81 13.19 -5.02
N ARG A 247 -20.89 14.50 -5.29
CA ARG A 247 -21.55 15.00 -6.49
C ARG A 247 -20.77 14.54 -7.72
N LEU A 248 -21.33 13.59 -8.46
CA LEU A 248 -20.70 13.05 -9.67
C LEU A 248 -20.75 14.08 -10.80
N HIS A 249 -19.63 14.73 -11.06
CA HIS A 249 -19.45 15.58 -12.23
C HIS A 249 -18.78 14.78 -13.35
N GLU A 250 -19.09 15.10 -14.61
CA GLU A 250 -18.55 14.38 -15.78
C GLU A 250 -17.01 14.31 -15.82
N LYS A 251 -16.35 15.30 -15.21
CA LYS A 251 -14.90 15.37 -15.06
C LYS A 251 -14.34 14.24 -14.19
N HIS A 252 -14.93 14.01 -13.02
CA HIS A 252 -14.39 13.09 -12.00
C HIS A 252 -15.10 11.74 -12.00
N ILE A 253 -16.12 11.54 -12.84
CA ILE A 253 -16.90 10.30 -12.83
C ILE A 253 -16.05 9.05 -13.03
N LEU A 254 -15.05 9.08 -13.92
CA LEU A 254 -14.16 7.94 -14.16
C LEU A 254 -13.28 7.66 -12.93
N GLU A 255 -12.66 8.70 -12.39
CA GLU A 255 -11.84 8.64 -11.18
C GLU A 255 -12.66 8.10 -10.00
N THR A 256 -13.85 8.65 -9.75
CA THR A 256 -14.75 8.19 -8.69
C THR A 256 -15.14 6.72 -8.88
N LYS A 257 -15.49 6.29 -10.11
CA LYS A 257 -15.83 4.90 -10.42
C LYS A 257 -14.64 3.95 -10.16
N VAL A 258 -13.43 4.32 -10.58
CA VAL A 258 -12.22 3.51 -10.34
C VAL A 258 -11.93 3.38 -8.84
N ILE A 259 -11.99 4.47 -8.08
CA ILE A 259 -11.76 4.44 -6.63
C ILE A 259 -12.87 3.68 -5.90
N ALA A 260 -14.13 3.85 -6.32
CA ALA A 260 -15.25 3.05 -5.81
C ALA A 260 -15.01 1.55 -6.07
N GLY A 261 -14.50 1.19 -7.26
CA GLY A 261 -13.96 -0.12 -7.61
C GLY A 261 -12.99 -0.67 -6.58
N PHE A 262 -11.95 0.10 -6.28
CA PHE A 262 -10.91 -0.30 -5.35
C PHE A 262 -11.44 -0.49 -3.92
N VAL A 263 -12.26 0.44 -3.44
CA VAL A 263 -12.87 0.38 -2.11
C VAL A 263 -13.81 -0.82 -2.01
N ASN A 264 -14.68 -1.02 -3.00
CA ASN A 264 -15.63 -2.12 -2.98
C ASN A 264 -14.93 -3.48 -3.03
N TYR A 265 -13.89 -3.62 -3.85
CA TYR A 265 -13.04 -4.82 -3.85
C TYR A 265 -12.46 -5.10 -2.47
N LYS A 266 -11.91 -4.09 -1.79
CA LYS A 266 -11.36 -4.25 -0.42
C LYS A 266 -12.45 -4.65 0.58
N ILE A 267 -13.64 -4.05 0.52
CA ILE A 267 -14.77 -4.42 1.38
C ILE A 267 -15.17 -5.87 1.13
N CYS A 268 -15.42 -6.27 -0.12
CA CYS A 268 -15.79 -7.64 -0.47
C CYS A 268 -14.72 -8.63 -0.01
N LYS A 269 -13.43 -8.35 -0.25
CA LYS A 269 -12.31 -9.22 0.17
C LYS A 269 -12.29 -9.43 1.68
N LEU A 270 -12.52 -8.39 2.48
CA LEU A 270 -12.58 -8.48 3.94
C LEU A 270 -13.86 -9.17 4.42
N LEU A 271 -14.98 -8.98 3.73
CA LEU A 271 -16.23 -9.65 4.04
C LEU A 271 -16.15 -11.14 3.71
N PHE A 272 -15.50 -11.57 2.64
CA PHE A 272 -15.32 -13.00 2.35
C PHE A 272 -14.61 -13.76 3.47
N GLN A 273 -13.73 -13.11 4.23
CA GLN A 273 -13.08 -13.71 5.40
C GLN A 273 -14.01 -13.86 6.61
N LYS A 274 -15.14 -13.14 6.65
CA LYS A 274 -16.09 -13.13 7.76
C LYS A 274 -17.42 -13.81 7.41
N ASN A 275 -18.04 -13.36 6.32
CA ASN A 275 -19.31 -13.83 5.80
C ASN A 275 -19.39 -13.55 4.28
N ALA A 276 -19.44 -14.61 3.48
CA ALA A 276 -19.52 -14.52 2.02
C ALA A 276 -20.82 -13.86 1.53
N MET A 277 -21.95 -14.03 2.24
CA MET A 277 -23.24 -13.48 1.81
C MET A 277 -23.26 -11.94 1.86
N ASP A 278 -22.63 -11.36 2.87
CA ASP A 278 -22.53 -9.90 2.98
C ASP A 278 -21.61 -9.33 1.89
N ALA A 279 -20.59 -10.08 1.47
CA ALA A 279 -19.73 -9.70 0.35
C ALA A 279 -20.52 -9.65 -0.97
N ILE A 280 -21.42 -10.62 -1.20
CA ILE A 280 -22.30 -10.65 -2.37
C ILE A 280 -23.30 -9.50 -2.33
N LYS A 281 -23.95 -9.25 -1.19
CA LYS A 281 -24.89 -8.12 -1.02
C LYS A 281 -24.22 -6.78 -1.32
N GLN A 282 -23.01 -6.58 -0.78
CA GLN A 282 -22.20 -5.39 -1.04
C GLN A 282 -21.90 -5.24 -2.54
N PHE A 283 -21.51 -6.32 -3.21
CA PHE A 283 -21.21 -6.31 -4.65
C PHE A 283 -22.42 -6.00 -5.52
N LYS A 284 -23.59 -6.53 -5.18
CA LYS A 284 -24.85 -6.24 -5.88
C LYS A 284 -25.25 -4.77 -5.71
N ALA A 285 -25.31 -4.29 -4.46
CA ALA A 285 -25.66 -2.89 -4.16
C ALA A 285 -24.72 -1.89 -4.87
N PHE A 286 -23.44 -2.21 -4.91
CA PHE A 286 -22.46 -1.45 -5.66
C PHE A 286 -22.73 -1.42 -7.16
N THR A 287 -23.01 -2.58 -7.75
CA THR A 287 -23.24 -2.68 -9.18
C THR A 287 -24.52 -1.96 -9.57
N ASP A 288 -25.59 -2.10 -8.77
CA ASP A 288 -26.87 -1.44 -9.00
C ASP A 288 -26.75 0.08 -8.94
N TYR A 289 -26.07 0.64 -7.93
CA TYR A 289 -25.89 2.09 -7.80
C TYR A 289 -25.21 2.72 -9.03
N PHE A 290 -24.29 1.97 -9.63
CA PHE A 290 -23.44 2.45 -10.70
C PHE A 290 -23.90 2.06 -12.11
N LYS A 291 -24.94 1.23 -12.22
CA LYS A 291 -25.52 0.74 -13.47
C LYS A 291 -26.20 1.86 -14.28
N ASP A 292 -26.96 2.73 -13.62
CA ASP A 292 -27.84 3.72 -14.29
C ASP A 292 -27.19 5.09 -14.51
N ARG A 293 -26.06 5.37 -13.87
CA ARG A 293 -25.36 6.65 -14.03
C ARG A 293 -24.51 6.66 -15.31
N LYS A 294 -25.17 7.14 -16.37
CA LYS A 294 -24.79 7.28 -17.80
C LYS A 294 -23.28 7.34 -18.06
N ARG A 295 -22.88 6.59 -19.10
CA ARG A 295 -21.51 6.28 -19.57
C ARG A 295 -20.76 5.28 -18.68
N THR A 296 -21.12 4.03 -18.94
CA THR A 296 -20.43 2.76 -18.74
C THR A 296 -18.95 2.84 -19.12
N VAL A 297 -18.12 3.22 -18.14
CA VAL A 297 -16.76 2.67 -18.00
C VAL A 297 -16.68 2.16 -16.57
N TRP A 298 -17.36 1.05 -16.32
CA TRP A 298 -17.26 0.31 -15.07
C TRP A 298 -16.37 -0.90 -15.31
N ARG A 299 -15.24 -0.95 -14.60
CA ARG A 299 -14.20 -1.97 -14.77
C ARG A 299 -13.79 -2.51 -13.40
N ALA A 300 -14.57 -3.45 -12.87
CA ALA A 300 -14.06 -4.35 -11.84
C ALA A 300 -13.24 -5.43 -12.55
N VAL A 301 -11.96 -5.52 -12.19
CA VAL A 301 -10.96 -6.36 -12.86
C VAL A 301 -11.20 -7.84 -12.60
N GLN A 302 -11.54 -8.49 -13.71
CA GLN A 302 -11.21 -9.82 -14.24
C GLN A 302 -9.89 -10.47 -13.79
N ARG A 303 -9.64 -10.57 -12.47
CA ARG A 303 -8.59 -11.43 -11.90
C ARG A 303 -9.12 -12.59 -11.05
N GLY A 304 -10.43 -12.78 -11.00
CA GLY A 304 -11.01 -14.01 -10.45
C GLY A 304 -10.77 -15.25 -11.32
N ARG A 305 -10.17 -15.10 -12.50
CA ARG A 305 -9.90 -16.19 -13.46
C ARG A 305 -8.43 -16.65 -13.48
N GLU A 306 -7.48 -15.81 -13.08
CA GLU A 306 -6.04 -16.15 -13.05
C GLU A 306 -5.68 -16.98 -11.81
N THR A 307 -6.45 -16.87 -10.72
CA THR A 307 -6.53 -17.93 -9.72
C THR A 307 -7.59 -18.89 -10.21
N GLY A 308 -7.18 -20.03 -10.77
CA GLY A 308 -8.09 -21.04 -11.30
C GLY A 308 -9.17 -21.48 -10.29
N PRO A 309 -10.18 -22.24 -10.76
CA PRO A 309 -11.27 -22.77 -9.94
C PRO A 309 -10.83 -23.73 -8.82
N GLU A 310 -9.53 -23.90 -8.56
CA GLU A 310 -8.99 -24.90 -7.64
C GLU A 310 -9.16 -24.58 -6.15
N ARG A 311 -9.89 -23.51 -5.77
CA ARG A 311 -10.20 -23.22 -4.35
C ARG A 311 -11.60 -22.65 -4.09
N CYS A 312 -12.61 -22.96 -4.91
CA CYS A 312 -14.00 -22.70 -4.52
C CYS A 312 -14.50 -23.79 -3.57
N ALA A 313 -14.17 -23.69 -2.28
CA ALA A 313 -14.69 -24.61 -1.27
C ALA A 313 -16.17 -24.32 -0.90
N ASP A 314 -16.64 -23.08 -1.08
CA ASP A 314 -17.98 -22.65 -0.64
C ASP A 314 -18.86 -22.17 -1.82
N ALA A 315 -20.10 -22.65 -1.90
CA ALA A 315 -21.08 -22.28 -2.94
C ALA A 315 -21.29 -20.76 -3.09
N ALA A 316 -21.18 -20.00 -2.00
CA ALA A 316 -21.30 -18.54 -2.01
C ALA A 316 -20.18 -17.84 -2.81
N SER A 317 -18.96 -18.39 -2.81
CA SER A 317 -17.85 -17.84 -3.60
C SER A 317 -18.11 -18.02 -5.11
N GLY A 318 -18.66 -19.16 -5.51
CA GLY A 318 -19.07 -19.43 -6.90
C GLY A 318 -20.11 -18.44 -7.42
N ILE A 319 -21.13 -18.12 -6.62
CA ILE A 319 -22.17 -17.13 -6.98
C ILE A 319 -21.55 -15.75 -7.25
N TYR A 320 -20.60 -15.32 -6.41
CA TYR A 320 -19.92 -14.04 -6.62
C TYR A 320 -19.16 -14.00 -7.95
N PHE A 321 -18.38 -15.05 -8.25
CA PHE A 321 -17.62 -15.10 -9.50
C PHE A 321 -18.53 -15.19 -10.73
N GLN A 322 -19.64 -15.92 -10.64
CA GLN A 322 -20.64 -15.99 -11.69
C GLN A 322 -21.27 -14.62 -11.96
N GLU A 323 -21.68 -13.89 -10.92
CA GLU A 323 -22.23 -12.53 -11.06
C GLU A 323 -21.19 -11.56 -11.63
N ALA A 324 -19.95 -11.61 -11.13
CA ALA A 324 -18.86 -10.78 -11.64
C ALA A 324 -18.59 -11.05 -13.13
N ALA A 325 -18.59 -12.32 -13.56
CA ALA A 325 -18.46 -12.71 -14.95
C ALA A 325 -19.64 -12.20 -15.80
N ARG A 326 -20.87 -12.36 -15.32
CA ARG A 326 -22.08 -11.86 -15.99
C ARG A 326 -22.01 -10.35 -16.21
N HIS A 327 -21.57 -9.59 -15.20
CA HIS A 327 -21.38 -8.15 -15.33
C HIS A 327 -20.26 -7.77 -16.30
N ALA A 328 -19.16 -8.54 -16.35
CA ALA A 328 -18.10 -8.33 -17.34
C ALA A 328 -18.60 -8.56 -18.78
N ILE A 329 -19.42 -9.59 -19.00
CA ILE A 329 -20.04 -9.87 -20.30
C ILE A 329 -21.01 -8.74 -20.69
N MET A 330 -21.90 -8.34 -19.79
CA MET A 330 -22.84 -7.22 -20.04
C MET A 330 -22.12 -5.91 -20.34
N ARG A 331 -20.98 -5.66 -19.69
CA ARG A 331 -20.12 -4.51 -20.01
C ARG A 331 -19.61 -4.60 -21.44
N LYS A 332 -19.07 -5.76 -21.86
CA LYS A 332 -18.54 -5.93 -23.23
C LYS A 332 -19.63 -5.66 -24.26
N THR A 333 -20.79 -6.30 -24.13
CA THR A 333 -21.90 -6.11 -25.08
C THR A 333 -22.37 -4.66 -25.14
N HIS A 334 -22.41 -3.96 -24.00
CA HIS A 334 -22.78 -2.56 -23.97
C HIS A 334 -21.68 -1.65 -24.54
N SER A 335 -20.40 -1.95 -24.29
CA SER A 335 -19.28 -1.20 -24.86
C SER A 335 -19.22 -1.36 -26.39
N GLN A 336 -19.51 -2.53 -26.93
CA GLN A 336 -19.58 -2.78 -28.38
C GLN A 336 -20.73 -1.99 -29.03
N LYS A 337 -21.85 -1.80 -28.32
CA LYS A 337 -22.98 -0.99 -28.80
C LYS A 337 -22.69 0.52 -28.77
N LEU A 338 -21.90 0.98 -27.81
CA LEU A 338 -21.65 2.42 -27.59
C LEU A 338 -20.36 2.94 -28.22
N CYS A 339 -19.31 2.12 -28.28
CA CYS A 339 -18.01 2.51 -28.80
C CYS A 339 -18.02 2.35 -30.31
N ARG A 340 -17.57 3.38 -31.02
CA ARG A 340 -17.33 3.31 -32.46
C ARG A 340 -15.84 3.48 -32.69
N PHE A 341 -15.28 2.63 -33.52
CA PHE A 341 -13.89 2.79 -33.91
C PHE A 341 -13.74 4.08 -34.72
N VAL A 342 -12.78 4.90 -34.33
CA VAL A 342 -12.42 6.13 -35.06
C VAL A 342 -10.92 6.10 -35.25
N ASP A 343 -10.44 6.21 -36.49
CA ASP A 343 -9.00 6.33 -36.71
C ASP A 343 -8.49 7.70 -36.22
N LEU A 344 -7.47 7.67 -35.37
CA LEU A 344 -6.85 8.83 -34.75
C LEU A 344 -5.33 8.87 -35.03
N SER A 345 -4.85 8.08 -35.99
CA SER A 345 -3.45 7.97 -36.40
C SER A 345 -2.80 9.31 -36.74
N ASP A 346 -3.54 10.21 -37.39
CA ASP A 346 -3.08 11.55 -37.79
C ASP A 346 -3.06 12.58 -36.66
N ARG A 347 -3.48 12.22 -35.44
CA ARG A 347 -3.62 13.14 -34.31
C ARG A 347 -2.61 12.83 -33.21
N PRO A 348 -2.16 13.83 -32.43
CA PRO A 348 -1.26 13.60 -31.30
C PRO A 348 -1.92 12.64 -30.30
N ASN A 349 -1.20 11.59 -29.90
CA ASN A 349 -1.73 10.52 -29.05
C ASN A 349 -2.24 11.09 -27.70
N PRO A 350 -3.57 11.15 -27.47
CA PRO A 350 -4.13 11.72 -26.24
C PRO A 350 -3.90 10.81 -25.03
N LEU A 351 -3.46 9.56 -25.25
CA LEU A 351 -3.18 8.56 -24.23
C LEU A 351 -1.69 8.44 -23.89
N ALA A 352 -0.83 9.38 -24.29
CA ALA A 352 0.62 9.27 -24.02
C ALA A 352 0.96 9.06 -22.52
N ASP A 353 0.27 9.76 -21.61
CA ASP A 353 0.55 9.72 -20.16
C ASP A 353 -0.23 8.66 -19.38
N LEU A 354 -0.86 7.69 -20.07
CA LEU A 354 -1.67 6.63 -19.44
C LEU A 354 -0.93 5.85 -18.35
N ASN A 355 0.37 5.63 -18.56
CA ASN A 355 1.23 4.88 -17.65
C ASN A 355 1.82 5.75 -16.52
N ASN A 356 1.66 7.06 -16.60
CA ASN A 356 2.22 8.03 -15.65
C ASN A 356 1.14 8.99 -15.14
N LEU A 357 0.09 8.42 -14.57
CA LEU A 357 -1.01 9.19 -13.97
C LEU A 357 -0.64 9.67 -12.55
N ASP A 358 -0.91 10.94 -12.27
CA ASP A 358 -0.85 11.49 -10.90
C ASP A 358 -1.86 10.83 -9.95
N PHE A 359 -3.08 10.60 -10.44
CA PHE A 359 -4.22 10.05 -9.71
C PHE A 359 -4.89 8.90 -10.47
N TYR A 360 -5.35 7.88 -9.73
CA TYR A 360 -6.01 6.73 -10.33
C TYR A 360 -7.33 7.14 -11.02
N GLY A 361 -7.51 6.69 -12.26
CA GLY A 361 -8.73 6.95 -13.04
C GLY A 361 -8.86 8.39 -13.56
N GLN A 362 -7.83 9.24 -13.39
CA GLN A 362 -7.78 10.55 -14.05
C GLN A 362 -7.55 10.39 -15.56
N ARG A 363 -8.17 11.26 -16.36
CA ARG A 363 -7.93 11.31 -17.81
C ARG A 363 -6.53 11.87 -18.08
N PRO A 364 -5.68 11.21 -18.89
CA PRO A 364 -4.30 11.64 -19.16
C PRO A 364 -4.19 13.10 -19.61
N TRP A 365 -5.04 13.51 -20.55
CA TRP A 365 -5.06 14.86 -21.12
C TRP A 365 -5.68 15.94 -20.20
N ARG A 366 -6.14 15.56 -19.00
CA ARG A 366 -6.63 16.50 -17.96
C ARG A 366 -5.75 16.52 -16.70
N GLN A 367 -4.55 15.97 -16.75
CA GLN A 367 -3.62 16.05 -15.63
C GLN A 367 -3.29 17.52 -15.30
N GLY A 368 -3.28 17.86 -14.01
CA GLY A 368 -3.00 19.22 -13.54
C GLY A 368 -4.15 20.25 -13.66
N ASN A 369 -5.17 20.03 -14.50
CA ASN A 369 -6.27 20.98 -14.69
C ASN A 369 -7.43 20.79 -13.67
N GLN A 370 -7.78 21.87 -12.99
CA GLN A 370 -8.82 21.91 -11.95
C GLN A 370 -10.15 22.51 -12.43
N SER A 371 -10.21 23.09 -13.64
CA SER A 371 -11.46 23.61 -14.23
C SER A 371 -12.49 22.50 -14.44
N PHE A 372 -13.78 22.84 -14.32
CA PHE A 372 -14.89 21.96 -14.69
C PHE A 372 -14.89 21.72 -16.21
N ASP A 373 -14.67 22.78 -16.97
CA ASP A 373 -14.58 22.71 -18.42
C ASP A 373 -13.28 22.04 -18.88
N PRO A 374 -13.33 21.23 -19.95
CA PRO A 374 -12.12 20.73 -20.58
C PRO A 374 -11.22 21.91 -20.96
N PRO A 375 -9.89 21.79 -20.77
CA PRO A 375 -8.96 22.81 -21.24
C PRO A 375 -8.99 22.94 -22.77
N ASP A 376 -9.34 21.85 -23.45
CA ASP A 376 -9.41 21.74 -24.90
C ASP A 376 -10.50 20.71 -25.23
N TYR A 377 -11.61 21.18 -25.81
CA TYR A 377 -12.75 20.34 -26.19
C TYR A 377 -12.40 19.36 -27.33
N GLY A 378 -11.45 19.71 -28.20
CA GLY A 378 -10.95 18.84 -29.26
C GLY A 378 -10.17 17.67 -28.67
N LYS A 379 -9.18 17.94 -27.82
CA LYS A 379 -8.43 16.89 -27.09
C LYS A 379 -9.32 16.06 -26.20
N GLU A 380 -10.37 16.64 -25.61
CA GLU A 380 -11.36 15.91 -24.82
C GLU A 380 -12.11 14.87 -25.65
N ARG A 381 -12.60 15.28 -26.82
CA ARG A 381 -13.30 14.38 -27.75
C ARG A 381 -12.38 13.27 -28.25
N ASP A 382 -11.18 13.66 -28.67
CA ASP A 382 -10.20 12.74 -29.26
C ASP A 382 -9.69 11.75 -28.22
N GLY A 383 -9.46 12.21 -26.98
CA GLY A 383 -9.16 11.35 -25.85
C GLY A 383 -10.28 10.36 -25.56
N ILE A 384 -11.55 10.80 -25.53
CA ILE A 384 -12.69 9.89 -25.32
C ILE A 384 -12.78 8.85 -26.45
N GLN A 385 -12.57 9.24 -27.70
CA GLN A 385 -12.57 8.32 -28.85
C GLN A 385 -11.41 7.32 -28.76
N ALA A 386 -10.21 7.76 -28.39
CA ALA A 386 -9.08 6.86 -28.15
C ALA A 386 -9.37 5.85 -27.04
N LEU A 387 -10.07 6.27 -25.97
CA LEU A 387 -10.54 5.35 -24.91
C LEU A 387 -11.53 4.31 -25.41
N GLN A 388 -12.45 4.71 -26.28
CA GLN A 388 -13.44 3.82 -26.90
C GLN A 388 -12.75 2.79 -27.81
N ASN A 389 -11.76 3.21 -28.61
CA ASN A 389 -10.95 2.31 -29.42
C ASN A 389 -10.22 1.29 -28.55
N GLU A 390 -9.61 1.72 -27.45
CA GLU A 390 -8.91 0.82 -26.53
C GLU A 390 -9.85 -0.16 -25.82
N GLU A 391 -11.13 0.21 -25.60
CA GLU A 391 -12.14 -0.72 -25.09
C GLU A 391 -12.52 -1.79 -26.12
N LEU A 392 -12.58 -1.45 -27.40
CA LEU A 392 -12.87 -2.41 -28.47
C LEU A 392 -11.77 -3.46 -28.62
N LYS A 393 -10.52 -3.13 -28.28
CA LYS A 393 -9.36 -4.05 -28.31
C LYS A 393 -9.27 -5.01 -27.11
N VAL A 394 -10.22 -4.96 -26.15
CA VAL A 394 -10.18 -5.84 -24.98
C VAL A 394 -10.92 -7.14 -25.25
N ASP A 395 -10.16 -8.22 -25.46
CA ASP A 395 -10.69 -9.59 -25.45
C ASP A 395 -10.91 -10.09 -24.01
N LEU A 396 -11.92 -10.97 -23.83
CA LEU A 396 -12.33 -11.51 -22.53
C LEU A 396 -11.59 -12.80 -22.19
#